data_AF-A0A534BQY8-F1
#
_entry.id   AF-A0A534BQY8-F1
#
_cell.length_a   1.000
_cell.length_b   1.000
_cell.length_c   1.000
_cell.angle_alpha   90.00
_cell.angle_beta   90.00
_cell.angle_gamma   90.00
#
_symmetry.space_group_name_H-M   'P 1'
#
loop_
_entity.id
_entity.type
_entity.pdbx_description
1 polymer ?
#
loop_
_entity_poly.entity_id
_entity_poly.type
_entity_poly.pdbx_seq_one_letter_code
_entity_poly.pdbx_strand_id
1 'polypeptide(L)'
;MLVRNVQSAERAYETAMQRYVVSQVDSRASQTNVEVLNPAVAPLKPYRPNITLNIALSLFTGVVLGGILVALLETQDRRVRSPEDLQSASRVPVLAVIGEEGKRGARLLLSPPATVLRALPGPQ
;
A
#
# COMPACT_ATOMS: atom_id res chain seq x y z
N MET A 1 -75.39 46.56 -23.02
CA MET A 1 -74.13 45.87 -23.38
C MET A 1 -73.26 45.47 -22.18
N LEU A 2 -73.39 46.08 -20.99
CA LEU A 2 -72.56 45.70 -19.83
C LEU A 2 -72.80 44.27 -19.31
N VAL A 3 -74.05 43.79 -19.32
CA VAL A 3 -74.41 42.42 -18.85
C VAL A 3 -73.71 41.33 -19.66
N ARG A 4 -73.50 41.57 -20.96
CA ARG A 4 -72.86 40.59 -21.86
C ARG A 4 -71.36 40.45 -21.59
N ASN A 5 -70.71 41.54 -21.18
CA ASN A 5 -69.29 41.55 -20.85
C ASN A 5 -69.00 40.86 -19.51
N VAL A 6 -69.89 41.04 -18.52
CA VAL A 6 -69.80 40.33 -17.23
C VAL A 6 -69.96 38.82 -17.46
N GLN A 7 -70.95 38.42 -18.26
CA GLN A 7 -71.19 37.01 -18.56
C GLN A 7 -70.05 36.36 -19.35
N SER A 8 -69.33 37.11 -20.21
CA SER A 8 -68.12 36.60 -20.86
C SER A 8 -66.94 36.45 -19.91
N ALA A 9 -66.82 37.33 -18.92
CA ALA A 9 -65.76 37.26 -17.91
C ALA A 9 -65.97 36.09 -16.93
N GLU A 10 -67.21 35.85 -16.51
CA GLU A 10 -67.58 34.70 -15.67
C GLU A 10 -67.24 33.38 -16.37
N ARG A 11 -67.62 33.23 -17.65
CA ARG A 11 -67.31 32.01 -18.43
C ARG A 11 -65.81 31.78 -18.60
N ALA A 12 -65.03 32.85 -18.77
CA ALA A 12 -63.58 32.76 -18.87
C ALA A 12 -62.95 32.32 -17.52
N TYR A 13 -63.48 32.84 -16.40
CA TYR A 13 -63.06 32.47 -15.06
C TYR A 13 -63.39 31.00 -14.75
N GLU A 14 -64.61 30.54 -15.07
CA GLU A 14 -65.01 29.14 -14.91
C GLU A 14 -64.09 28.19 -15.69
N THR A 15 -63.76 28.54 -16.93
CA THR A 15 -62.86 27.73 -17.77
C THR A 15 -61.44 27.67 -17.20
N ALA A 16 -60.93 28.80 -16.69
CA ALA A 16 -59.62 28.85 -16.03
C ALA A 16 -59.60 28.01 -14.75
N MET A 17 -60.68 28.08 -13.96
CA MET A 17 -60.81 27.32 -12.72
C MET A 17 -60.92 25.81 -12.98
N GLN A 18 -61.67 25.40 -14.01
CA GLN A 18 -61.72 23.99 -14.43
C GLN A 18 -60.35 23.48 -14.88
N ARG A 19 -59.62 24.23 -15.70
CA ARG A 19 -58.27 23.84 -16.12
C ARG A 19 -57.28 23.74 -14.96
N TYR A 20 -57.41 24.60 -13.95
CA TYR A 20 -56.62 24.52 -12.74
C TYR A 20 -56.88 23.23 -11.96
N VAL A 21 -58.14 22.84 -11.80
CA VAL A 21 -58.51 21.57 -11.12
C VAL A 21 -58.02 20.36 -11.92
N VAL A 22 -58.19 20.37 -13.25
CA VAL A 22 -57.67 19.30 -14.13
C VAL A 22 -56.15 19.22 -14.03
N SER A 23 -55.43 20.35 -14.09
CA SER A 23 -53.97 20.38 -13.94
C SER A 23 -53.49 19.92 -12.57
N GLN A 24 -54.23 20.20 -11.49
CA GLN A 24 -53.94 19.68 -10.16
C GLN A 24 -54.12 18.15 -10.08
N VAL A 25 -55.17 17.62 -10.69
CA VAL A 25 -55.42 16.17 -10.75
C VAL A 25 -54.38 15.48 -11.66
N ASP A 26 -54.07 16.07 -12.81
CA ASP A 26 -53.04 15.60 -13.74
C ASP A 26 -51.63 15.71 -13.15
N SER A 27 -51.34 16.74 -12.33
CA SER A 27 -50.05 16.87 -11.64
C SER A 27 -49.87 15.81 -10.56
N ARG A 28 -50.95 15.44 -9.86
CA ARG A 28 -50.95 14.28 -8.93
C ARG A 28 -50.81 12.95 -9.67
N ALA A 29 -51.43 12.83 -10.85
CA ALA A 29 -51.30 11.64 -11.70
C ALA A 29 -49.90 11.52 -12.34
N SER A 30 -49.28 12.64 -12.76
CA SER A 30 -47.94 12.69 -13.35
C SER A 30 -46.84 12.41 -12.32
N GLN A 31 -47.07 12.74 -11.04
CA GLN A 31 -46.20 12.29 -9.93
C GLN A 31 -46.29 10.78 -9.65
N THR A 32 -47.28 10.08 -10.20
CA THR A 32 -47.53 8.66 -9.92
C THR A 32 -47.30 7.76 -11.14
N ASN A 33 -46.80 8.30 -12.27
CA ASN A 33 -46.30 7.46 -13.37
C ASN A 33 -44.80 7.17 -13.20
N VAL A 34 -44.43 6.74 -12.00
CA VAL A 34 -43.16 6.03 -11.76
C VAL A 34 -43.55 4.60 -11.42
N GLU A 35 -44.07 3.88 -12.41
CA GLU A 35 -44.01 2.44 -12.34
C GLU A 35 -42.53 2.08 -12.30
N VAL A 36 -42.09 1.53 -11.17
CA VAL A 36 -40.73 1.07 -10.96
C VAL A 36 -40.52 -0.11 -11.92
N LEU A 37 -40.13 0.19 -13.15
CA LEU A 37 -39.91 -0.81 -14.21
C LEU A 37 -38.73 -1.74 -13.84
N ASN A 38 -37.85 -1.29 -12.95
CA ASN A 38 -36.81 -2.08 -12.32
C ASN A 38 -36.44 -1.48 -10.96
N PRO A 39 -36.65 -2.16 -9.83
CA PRO A 39 -36.19 -1.66 -8.52
C PRO A 39 -34.68 -1.49 -8.54
N ALA A 40 -34.18 -0.36 -8.03
CA ALA A 40 -32.75 -0.12 -7.92
C ALA A 40 -32.13 -1.12 -6.93
N VAL A 41 -31.42 -2.12 -7.47
CA VAL A 41 -30.74 -3.13 -6.66
C VAL A 41 -29.54 -2.49 -5.97
N ALA A 42 -29.54 -2.47 -4.65
CA ALA A 42 -28.37 -2.06 -3.89
C ALA A 42 -27.19 -3.00 -4.23
N PRO A 43 -25.98 -2.47 -4.45
CA PRO A 43 -24.83 -3.30 -4.82
C PRO A 43 -24.55 -4.31 -3.70
N LEU A 44 -24.54 -5.60 -4.06
CA LEU A 44 -24.27 -6.72 -3.14
C LEU A 44 -22.88 -6.69 -2.51
N LYS A 45 -21.96 -5.88 -3.08
CA LYS A 45 -20.59 -5.69 -2.59
C LYS A 45 -20.24 -4.20 -2.61
N PRO A 46 -19.51 -3.70 -1.60
CA PRO A 46 -19.02 -2.33 -1.58
C PRO A 46 -18.15 -2.06 -2.83
N TYR A 47 -18.45 -0.97 -3.55
CA TYR A 47 -17.63 -0.50 -4.68
C TYR A 47 -16.24 -0.02 -4.20
N ARG A 48 -16.10 0.37 -2.93
CA ARG A 48 -14.85 0.78 -2.27
C ARG A 48 -14.92 0.50 -0.76
N PRO A 49 -13.79 0.33 -0.04
CA PRO A 49 -12.42 0.09 -0.51
C PRO A 49 -12.11 -1.42 -0.67
N ASN A 50 -11.20 -1.76 -1.59
CA ASN A 50 -10.66 -3.12 -1.69
C ASN A 50 -9.62 -3.36 -0.59
N ILE A 51 -10.09 -3.77 0.59
CA ILE A 51 -9.27 -3.94 1.80
C ILE A 51 -8.07 -4.87 1.53
N THR A 52 -8.29 -5.99 0.83
CA THR A 52 -7.23 -6.93 0.47
C THR A 52 -6.13 -6.29 -0.39
N LEU A 53 -6.50 -5.46 -1.36
CA LEU A 53 -5.54 -4.77 -2.23
C LEU A 53 -4.74 -3.74 -1.44
N ASN A 54 -5.39 -2.99 -0.54
CA ASN A 54 -4.71 -2.01 0.30
C ASN A 54 -3.72 -2.66 1.26
N ILE A 55 -4.07 -3.81 1.85
CA ILE A 55 -3.17 -4.58 2.72
C ILE A 55 -1.99 -5.13 1.92
N ALA A 56 -2.25 -5.72 0.75
CA ALA A 56 -1.18 -6.24 -0.10
C ALA A 56 -0.21 -5.12 -0.52
N LEU A 57 -0.74 -3.97 -0.91
CA LEU A 57 0.05 -2.82 -1.33
C LEU A 57 0.86 -2.22 -0.17
N SER A 58 0.28 -2.09 1.03
CA SER A 58 0.99 -1.53 2.19
C SER A 58 2.09 -2.47 2.67
N LEU A 59 1.85 -3.77 2.69
CA LEU A 59 2.85 -4.77 3.06
C LEU A 59 4.02 -4.77 2.06
N PHE A 60 3.71 -4.82 0.77
CA PHE A 60 4.72 -4.76 -0.29
C PHE A 60 5.56 -3.49 -0.20
N THR A 61 4.90 -2.34 -0.11
CA THR A 61 5.58 -1.03 -0.05
C THR A 61 6.41 -0.89 1.22
N GLY A 62 5.91 -1.37 2.36
CA GLY A 62 6.62 -1.34 3.64
C GLY A 62 7.90 -2.19 3.63
N VAL A 63 7.88 -3.38 3.03
CA VAL A 63 9.06 -4.23 2.89
C VAL A 63 10.11 -3.58 1.99
N VAL A 64 9.68 -3.05 0.84
CA VAL A 64 10.58 -2.37 -0.11
C VAL A 64 11.22 -1.15 0.54
N LEU A 65 10.43 -0.28 1.17
CA LEU A 65 10.94 0.92 1.85
C LEU A 65 11.83 0.57 3.04
N GLY A 66 11.47 -0.44 3.83
CA GLY A 66 12.29 -0.91 4.94
C GLY A 66 13.65 -1.43 4.47
N GLY A 67 13.68 -2.22 3.40
CA GLY A 67 14.93 -2.70 2.79
C GLY A 67 15.81 -1.56 2.28
N ILE A 68 15.22 -0.57 1.59
CA ILE A 68 15.95 0.63 1.15
C ILE A 68 16.49 1.39 2.36
N LEU A 69 15.68 1.60 3.40
CA LEU A 69 16.09 2.33 4.60
C LEU A 69 17.25 1.65 5.32
N VAL A 70 17.19 0.33 5.48
CA VAL A 70 18.27 -0.46 6.08
C VAL A 70 19.55 -0.34 5.24
N ALA A 71 19.46 -0.47 3.91
CA ALA A 71 20.61 -0.29 3.03
C ALA A 71 21.21 1.12 3.15
N LEU A 72 20.38 2.16 3.19
CA LEU A 72 20.83 3.54 3.38
C LEU A 72 21.52 3.74 4.73
N LEU A 73 20.95 3.20 5.80
CA LEU A 73 21.53 3.25 7.14
C LEU A 73 22.87 2.51 7.20
N GLU A 74 22.96 1.34 6.58
CA GLU A 74 24.22 0.57 6.47
C GLU A 74 25.29 1.38 5.72
N THR A 75 24.93 2.07 4.63
CA THR A 75 25.90 2.92 3.90
C THR A 75 26.34 4.17 4.66
N GLN A 76 25.51 4.69 5.58
CA GLN A 76 25.90 5.80 6.47
C GLN A 76 26.83 5.33 7.59
N ASP A 77 26.64 4.12 8.10
CA ASP A 77 27.49 3.54 9.11
C ASP A 77 28.77 2.98 8.47
N ARG A 78 29.75 3.87 8.21
CA ARG A 78 31.12 3.53 7.78
C ARG A 78 31.91 2.73 8.84
N ARG A 79 31.27 1.88 9.63
CA ARG A 79 31.96 0.90 10.47
C ARG A 79 32.50 -0.18 9.55
N VAL A 80 33.76 -0.01 9.17
CA VAL A 80 34.51 -0.97 8.37
C VAL A 80 34.55 -2.32 9.08
N ARG A 81 33.67 -3.24 8.67
CA ARG A 81 33.60 -4.62 9.19
C ARG A 81 34.42 -5.60 8.37
N SER A 82 34.80 -5.21 7.16
CA SER A 82 35.53 -6.04 6.22
C SER A 82 36.90 -5.41 5.94
N PRO A 83 38.00 -6.20 6.00
CA PRO A 83 39.35 -5.72 5.68
C PRO A 83 39.49 -5.31 4.20
N GLU A 84 38.61 -5.80 3.33
CA GLU A 84 38.54 -5.42 1.92
C GLU A 84 38.09 -3.95 1.76
N ASP A 85 37.18 -3.47 2.60
CA ASP A 85 36.72 -2.08 2.61
C ASP A 85 37.80 -1.10 3.11
N LEU A 86 38.71 -1.55 3.99
CA LEU A 86 39.90 -0.77 4.37
C LEU A 86 40.88 -0.64 3.21
N GLN A 87 41.12 -1.71 2.45
CA GLN A 87 42.04 -1.68 1.31
C GLN A 87 41.52 -0.79 0.18
N SER A 88 40.23 -0.89 -0.13
CA SER A 88 39.60 -0.11 -1.21
C SER A 88 39.51 1.39 -0.86
N ALA A 89 39.19 1.74 0.38
CA ALA A 89 39.05 3.13 0.81
C ALA A 89 40.39 3.81 1.14
N SER A 90 41.36 3.09 1.70
CA SER A 90 42.60 3.67 2.23
C SER A 90 43.79 3.59 1.26
N ARG A 91 43.77 2.69 0.26
CA ARG A 91 44.94 2.37 -0.61
C ARG A 91 46.20 1.98 0.17
N VAL A 92 46.08 1.64 1.45
CA VAL A 92 47.18 1.16 2.30
C VAL A 92 47.02 -0.35 2.49
N PRO A 93 48.09 -1.15 2.35
CA PRO A 93 48.03 -2.60 2.57
C PRO A 93 47.62 -2.91 4.02
N VAL A 94 46.70 -3.87 4.19
CA VAL A 94 46.29 -4.34 5.52
C VAL A 94 47.40 -5.21 6.10
N LEU A 95 47.98 -4.75 7.22
CA LEU A 95 49.12 -5.40 7.87
C LEU A 95 48.71 -6.62 8.72
N ALA A 96 47.54 -6.58 9.36
CA ALA A 96 47.03 -7.68 10.19
C ALA A 96 45.52 -7.54 10.44
N VAL A 97 44.82 -8.67 10.62
CA VAL A 97 43.40 -8.74 11.02
C VAL A 97 43.32 -9.35 12.42
N ILE A 98 42.81 -8.60 13.40
CA ILE A 98 42.69 -9.05 14.79
C ILE A 98 41.28 -9.62 14.98
N GLY A 99 41.17 -10.95 14.99
CA GLY A 99 39.90 -11.67 15.19
C GLY A 99 40.12 -13.16 15.43
N GLU A 100 39.08 -13.88 15.86
CA GLU A 100 39.12 -15.33 16.08
C GLU A 100 39.55 -16.11 14.81
N GLU A 101 39.26 -15.57 13.62
CA GLU A 101 39.71 -16.12 12.34
C GLU A 101 41.24 -16.04 12.14
N GLY A 102 41.87 -14.93 12.56
CA GLY A 102 43.33 -14.78 12.55
C GLY A 102 44.03 -15.75 13.51
N LYS A 103 43.39 -16.07 14.64
CA LYS A 103 43.89 -17.10 15.58
C LYS A 103 43.86 -18.51 14.98
N ARG A 104 42.89 -18.83 14.11
CA ARG A 104 42.81 -20.15 13.45
C ARG A 104 43.95 -20.37 12.46
N GLY A 105 44.30 -19.36 11.65
CA GLY A 105 45.43 -19.43 10.72
C GLY A 105 46.78 -19.57 11.43
N ALA A 106 46.99 -18.79 12.50
CA ALA A 106 48.23 -18.87 13.29
C ALA A 106 48.40 -20.23 13.99
N ARG A 107 47.31 -20.85 14.45
CA ARG A 107 47.34 -22.14 15.15
C ARG A 107 47.61 -23.33 14.21
N LEU A 108 47.23 -23.22 12.93
CA LEU A 108 47.58 -24.20 11.89
C LEU A 108 49.04 -24.10 11.46
N LEU A 109 49.64 -22.90 11.49
CA LEU A 109 51.06 -22.72 11.19
C LEU A 109 51.98 -23.12 12.35
N LEU A 110 51.49 -23.00 13.60
CA LEU A 110 52.25 -23.35 14.80
C LEU A 110 52.08 -24.81 15.24
N SER A 111 51.31 -25.64 14.53
CA SER A 111 51.20 -27.06 14.88
C SER A 111 52.52 -27.76 14.51
N PRO A 112 53.27 -28.31 15.48
CA PRO A 112 54.47 -29.07 15.17
C PRO A 112 54.08 -30.26 14.29
N PRO A 113 54.86 -30.59 13.24
CA PRO A 113 54.58 -31.76 12.43
C PRO A 113 54.50 -32.98 13.34
N ALA A 114 53.38 -33.71 13.27
CA ALA A 114 53.09 -34.90 14.06
C ALA A 114 54.15 -36.01 13.94
N THR A 115 55.14 -35.82 13.07
CA THR A 115 56.29 -36.69 12.82
C THR A 115 57.26 -36.80 14.00
N VAL A 116 57.28 -35.86 14.97
CA VAL A 116 58.27 -35.87 16.06
C VAL A 116 57.89 -36.80 17.23
N LEU A 117 56.62 -37.20 17.36
CA LEU A 117 56.13 -38.04 18.48
C LEU A 117 56.33 -39.55 18.29
N ARG A 118 56.95 -40.00 17.19
CA ARG A 118 57.16 -41.43 16.91
C ARG A 118 58.57 -41.97 17.22
N ALA A 119 59.47 -41.14 17.77
CA ALA A 119 60.83 -41.55 18.11
C ALA A 119 61.14 -41.34 19.59
N LEU A 120 60.52 -42.14 20.45
CA LEU A 120 61.06 -42.39 21.78
C LEU A 120 61.37 -43.89 21.88
N PRO A 121 62.66 -44.29 21.96
CA PRO A 121 63.01 -45.67 22.28
C PRO A 121 62.60 -45.92 23.74
N GLY A 122 61.79 -46.96 23.95
CA GLY A 122 61.38 -47.39 25.28
C GLY A 122 62.59 -47.81 26.14
N PRO A 123 62.49 -47.69 27.48
CA PRO A 123 63.53 -48.17 28.37
C PRO A 123 63.58 -49.71 28.36
N GLN A 124 64.80 -50.23 28.48
CA GLN A 124 65.17 -51.66 28.52
C GLN A 124 64.43 -52.42 29.62
#